data_AF-A0A1H8TIF7-F1
#
_entry.id   AF-A0A1H8TIF7-F1
#
_cell.length_a   1.000
_cell.length_b   1.000
_cell.length_c   1.000
_cell.angle_alpha   90.00
_cell.angle_beta   90.00
_cell.angle_gamma   90.00
#
_symmetry.space_group_name_H-M   'P 1'
#
loop_
_entity.id
_entity.type
_entity.pdbx_description
1 polymer ?
#
loop_
_entity_poly.entity_id
_entity_poly.type
_entity_poly.pdbx_seq_one_letter_code
_entity_poly.pdbx_strand_id
1 'polypeptide(L)' 'MGLIAMSERDLQRIEVLSKVVDGRMTLVSAARVLDLSERQVRRLLERISTGGAASIRQAISDVDA' A
#
# COMPACT_ATOMS: atom_id res chain seq x y z
N MET A 1 11.89 -15.23 16.09
CA MET A 1 11.91 -13.93 15.40
C MET A 1 11.59 -14.15 13.94
N GLY A 2 10.29 -14.16 13.59
CA GLY A 2 9.85 -14.51 12.25
C GLY A 2 10.22 -13.41 11.27
N LEU A 3 11.17 -13.68 10.39
CA LEU A 3 11.40 -12.85 9.20
C LEU A 3 10.15 -13.04 8.33
N ILE A 4 9.22 -12.08 8.37
CA ILE A 4 8.12 -12.02 7.41
C ILE A 4 8.79 -11.77 6.05
N ALA A 5 9.02 -12.85 5.31
CA ALA A 5 9.39 -12.74 3.91
C ALA A 5 8.20 -12.05 3.22
N MET A 6 8.44 -10.88 2.64
CA MET A 6 7.40 -10.12 1.94
C MET A 6 6.85 -11.00 0.83
N SER A 7 5.54 -11.18 0.79
CA SER A 7 4.90 -11.92 -0.29
C SER A 7 4.99 -11.10 -1.58
N GLU A 8 4.86 -11.76 -2.73
CA GLU A 8 4.76 -11.08 -4.04
C GLU A 8 3.62 -10.04 -4.06
N ARG A 9 2.53 -10.33 -3.33
CA ARG A 9 1.40 -9.41 -3.13
C ARG A 9 1.79 -8.16 -2.35
N ASP A 10 2.66 -8.28 -1.35
CA ASP A 10 3.14 -7.13 -0.58
C ASP A 10 4.03 -6.22 -1.43
N LEU A 11 4.91 -6.82 -2.23
CA LEU A 11 5.74 -6.07 -3.18
C LEU A 11 4.87 -5.35 -4.22
N GLN A 12 3.83 -6.01 -4.74
CA GLN A 12 2.88 -5.40 -5.67
C GLN A 12 2.13 -4.23 -5.02
N ARG A 13 1.66 -4.39 -3.77
CA ARG A 13 1.02 -3.31 -3.00
C ARG A 13 1.95 -2.10 -2.85
N ILE A 14 3.22 -2.33 -2.49
CA ILE A 14 4.22 -1.26 -2.36
C ILE A 14 4.42 -0.52 -3.67
N GLU A 15 4.63 -1.26 -4.77
CA GLU A 15 4.88 -0.66 -6.08
C GLU A 15 3.69 0.20 -6.53
N VAL A 16 2.47 -0.32 -6.38
CA VAL A 16 1.24 0.39 -6.75
C VAL A 16 1.07 1.66 -5.91
N LEU A 17 1.20 1.56 -4.59
CA LEU A 17 1.07 2.72 -3.70
C LEU A 17 2.15 3.77 -3.96
N SER A 18 3.40 3.36 -4.23
CA SER A 18 4.49 4.28 -4.61
C SER A 18 4.17 5.02 -5.91
N LYS A 19 3.63 4.34 -6.92
CA LYS A 19 3.21 4.98 -8.18
C LYS A 19 2.10 6.02 -7.96
N VAL A 20 1.20 5.79 -7.00
CA VAL A 20 0.15 6.77 -6.67
C VAL A 20 0.75 8.00 -5.96
N VAL A 21 1.64 7.80 -5.00
CA VAL A 21 2.35 8.89 -4.30
C VAL A 21 3.14 9.75 -5.29
N ASP A 22 3.83 9.11 -6.24
CA ASP A 22 4.60 9.79 -7.28
C ASP A 22 3.73 10.45 -8.37
N GLY A 23 2.40 10.40 -8.26
CA GLY A 23 1.47 10.94 -9.25
C GLY A 23 1.46 10.20 -10.59
N ARG A 24 2.11 9.03 -10.68
CA ARG A 24 2.21 8.20 -11.89
C ARG A 24 1.04 7.21 -12.05
N MET A 25 0.21 7.06 -11.03
CA MET A 25 -0.99 6.22 -11.04
C MET A 25 -2.14 6.90 -10.29
N THR A 26 -3.36 6.79 -10.81
CA THR A 26 -4.55 7.33 -10.13
C THR A 26 -5.02 6.41 -9.01
N LEU A 27 -5.74 6.96 -8.02
CA LEU A 27 -6.41 6.19 -6.96
C LEU A 27 -7.34 5.12 -7.53
N VAL A 28 -8.07 5.44 -8.60
CA VAL A 28 -9.02 4.52 -9.27
C VAL A 28 -8.28 3.32 -9.87
N SER A 29 -7.15 3.56 -10.54
CA SER A 29 -6.33 2.49 -11.11
C SER A 29 -5.72 1.61 -10.02
N ALA A 30 -5.21 2.21 -8.95
CA ALA A 30 -4.67 1.48 -7.81
C ALA A 30 -5.73 0.62 -7.12
N ALA A 31 -6.93 1.15 -6.92
CA ALA A 31 -8.07 0.43 -6.37
C ALA A 31 -8.37 -0.86 -7.14
N ARG A 32 -8.35 -0.79 -8.48
CA ARG A 32 -8.55 -1.97 -9.34
C ARG A 32 -7.42 -2.99 -9.24
N VAL A 33 -6.16 -2.54 -9.21
CA VAL A 33 -5.00 -3.45 -9.14
C VAL A 33 -4.91 -4.14 -7.78
N LEU A 34 -5.26 -3.42 -6.70
CA LEU A 34 -5.18 -3.93 -5.34
C LEU A 34 -6.43 -4.70 -4.90
N ASP A 35 -7.48 -4.74 -5.73
CA ASP A 35 -8.81 -5.24 -5.37
C ASP A 35 -9.36 -4.58 -4.10
N LEU A 36 -9.26 -3.25 -4.05
CA LEU A 36 -9.70 -2.41 -2.93
C LEU A 36 -10.61 -1.29 -3.43
N SER A 37 -11.41 -0.71 -2.53
CA SER A 37 -12.09 0.56 -2.81
C SER A 37 -11.10 1.73 -2.82
N GLU A 38 -11.39 2.77 -3.60
CA GLU A 38 -10.61 4.03 -3.60
C GLU A 38 -10.48 4.65 -2.19
N ARG A 39 -11.50 4.45 -1.34
CA ARG A 39 -11.48 4.86 0.07
C ARG A 39 -10.44 4.10 0.88
N GLN A 40 -10.32 2.79 0.67
CA GLN A 40 -9.29 1.97 1.33
C GLN A 40 -7.89 2.36 0.86
N VAL A 41 -7.69 2.59 -0.44
CA VAL A 41 -6.41 3.06 -0.98
C VAL A 41 -6.03 4.42 -0.41
N ARG A 42 -6.97 5.38 -0.37
CA ARG A 42 -6.74 6.70 0.23
C ARG A 42 -6.35 6.60 1.71
N ARG A 43 -7.06 5.79 2.51
CA ARG A 43 -6.71 5.57 3.92
C ARG A 43 -5.32 4.97 4.10
N LEU A 44 -4.92 4.04 3.22
CA LEU A 44 -3.56 3.47 3.24
C LEU A 44 -2.51 4.55 2.97
N LEU A 45 -2.73 5.40 1.97
CA LEU A 45 -1.83 6.52 1.67
C LEU A 45 -1.75 7.53 2.81
N GLU A 46 -2.88 7.87 3.44
CA GLU A 46 -2.92 8.77 4.60
C GLU A 46 -2.12 8.21 5.79
N ARG A 47 -2.25 6.90 6.07
CA ARG A 47 -1.44 6.21 7.08
C ARG A 47 0.06 6.22 6.74
N ILE A 48 0.41 6.13 5.46
CA ILE A 48 1.80 6.17 4.99
C ILE A 48 2.37 7.59 5.14
N SER A 49 1.64 8.62 4.73
CA SER A 49 2.09 10.01 4.85
C SER A 49 2.25 10.47 6.29
N THR A 50 1.49 9.91 7.24
CA THR A 50 1.57 10.28 8.66
C THR A 50 2.74 9.64 9.43
N GLY A 51 3.33 8.54 8.94
CA GLY A 51 4.49 7.92 9.61
C GLY A 51 5.75 7.72 8.74
N GLY A 52 5.74 8.20 7.49
CA GLY A 52 6.88 8.13 6.57
C GLY A 52 7.09 6.75 5.94
N ALA A 53 8.17 6.56 5.19
CA ALA A 53 8.44 5.32 4.43
C ALA A 53 8.45 4.04 5.30
N ALA A 54 8.75 4.16 6.60
CA ALA A 54 8.67 3.06 7.56
C ALA A 54 7.22 2.53 7.73
N SER A 55 6.22 3.37 7.51
CA SER A 55 4.80 3.03 7.64
C SER A 55 4.25 2.23 6.48
N ILE A 56 4.90 2.26 5.30
CA ILE A 56 4.51 1.43 4.15
C ILE A 56 4.58 -0.04 4.54
N ARG A 57 5.66 -0.44 5.22
CA ARG A 57 5.87 -1.83 5.65
C ARG A 57 4.85 -2.26 6.71
N GLN A 58 4.52 -1.38 7.66
CA GLN A 58 3.57 -1.67 8.73
C GLN A 58 2.11 -1.67 8.25
N ALA A 59 1.73 -0.69 7.41
CA ALA A 59 0.36 -0.56 6.93
C ALA A 59 -0.08 -1.71 6.02
N ILE A 60 0.85 -2.37 5.33
CA ILE A 60 0.58 -3.51 4.44
C ILE A 60 0.42 -4.81 5.25
N SER A 61 1.23 -5.02 6.29
CA SER A 61 1.08 -6.17 7.19
C SER A 61 -0.28 -6.22 7.90
N ASP A 62 -0.92 -5.06 8.10
CA ASP A 62 -2.21 -4.97 8.79
C ASP A 62 -3.42 -5.18 7.86
N VAL A 63 -3.24 -5.29 6.53
CA VAL A 63 -4.37 -5.51 5.58
C VAL A 63 -4.73 -6.98 5.45
N ASP A 64 -3.85 -7.89 5.86
CA ASP A 64 -4.05 -9.35 5.77
C ASP A 64 -4.41 -10.00 7.12
N ALA A 65 -4.89 -9.22 8.10
CA ALA A 65 -5.50 -9.70 9.35
C ALA A 65 -7.02 -9.44 9.36
#